data_AF-A0A939FHJ4-F1
#
_entry.id   AF-A0A939FHJ4-F1
#
_cell.length_a   1.000
_cell.length_b   1.000
_cell.length_c   1.000
_cell.angle_alpha   90.00
_cell.angle_beta   90.00
_cell.angle_gamma   90.00
#
_symmetry.space_group_name_H-M   'P 1'
#
loop_
_entity.id
_entity.type
_entity.pdbx_description
1 polymer ?
#
loop_
_entity_poly.entity_id
_entity_poly.type
_entity_poly.pdbx_seq_one_letter_code
_entity_poly.pdbx_strand_id
1 'polypeptide(L)'
;AVAEQIGRVSELVADFPEIAEVDLNPVIATPGGAVAADIRVILATEMPKERRQYTREEILASMRRLMQPRSVAVIGASAEPGKIGNSVMRNLVDGGFAGEIHPVNPKSDDILGRKAYKSVTDVPG
;
A
#
# COMPACT_ATOMS: atom_id res chain seq x y z
N ALA A 1 11.51 -21.34 0.65
CA ALA A 1 12.72 -20.51 0.56
C ALA A 1 12.42 -19.03 0.86
N VAL A 2 11.87 -18.22 -0.06
CA VAL A 2 11.65 -16.77 0.22
C VAL A 2 10.66 -16.53 1.35
N ALA A 3 9.50 -17.18 1.34
CA ALA A 3 8.52 -17.07 2.44
C ALA A 3 9.09 -17.51 3.81
N GLU A 4 9.99 -18.49 3.80
CA GLU A 4 10.66 -18.98 4.99
C GLU A 4 11.72 -17.99 5.50
N GLN A 5 12.45 -17.33 4.59
CA GLN A 5 13.32 -16.20 4.96
C GLN A 5 12.52 -15.05 5.56
N ILE A 6 11.37 -14.70 4.98
CA ILE A 6 10.47 -13.67 5.54
C ILE A 6 10.04 -14.07 6.96
N GLY A 7 9.66 -15.33 7.17
CA GLY A 7 9.30 -15.84 8.49
C GLY A 7 10.45 -15.69 9.50
N ARG A 8 11.66 -16.14 9.15
CA ARG A 8 12.84 -16.05 10.02
C ARG A 8 13.25 -14.61 10.33
N VAL A 9 13.15 -13.70 9.36
CA VAL A 9 13.41 -12.27 9.58
C VAL A 9 12.34 -11.66 10.49
N SER A 10 11.08 -12.08 10.34
CA SER A 10 10.00 -11.65 11.23
C SER A 10 10.22 -12.10 12.67
N GLU A 11 10.68 -13.34 12.87
CA GLU A 11 11.06 -13.87 14.20
C GLU A 11 12.23 -13.06 14.79
N LEU A 12 13.29 -12.83 14.01
CA LEU A 12 14.43 -12.02 14.43
C LEU A 12 14.02 -10.61 14.89
N VAL A 13 13.18 -9.91 14.12
CA VAL A 13 12.73 -8.56 14.48
C VAL A 13 11.81 -8.57 15.71
N ALA A 14 11.08 -9.67 15.95
CA ALA A 14 10.25 -9.82 17.14
C ALA A 14 11.08 -10.09 18.41
N ASP A 15 12.16 -10.87 18.28
CA ASP A 15 13.03 -11.27 19.40
C ASP A 15 13.98 -10.15 19.85
N PHE A 16 14.32 -9.22 18.95
CA PHE A 16 15.23 -8.10 19.20
C PHE A 16 14.52 -6.75 18.96
N PRO A 17 13.78 -6.23 19.96
CA PRO A 17 13.03 -4.97 19.84
C PRO A 17 13.89 -3.75 19.50
N GLU A 18 15.20 -3.80 19.74
CA GLU A 18 16.15 -2.76 19.33
C GLU A 18 16.29 -2.66 17.81
N ILE A 19 15.89 -3.68 17.04
CA ILE A 19 15.90 -3.64 15.59
C ILE A 19 14.73 -2.78 15.10
N ALA A 20 15.04 -1.55 14.68
CA ALA A 20 14.06 -0.62 14.14
C ALA A 20 13.64 -0.98 12.70
N GLU A 21 14.61 -1.37 11.89
CA GLU A 21 14.46 -1.66 10.46
C GLU A 21 15.44 -2.75 10.02
N VAL A 22 14.98 -3.66 9.15
CA VAL A 22 15.81 -4.61 8.41
C VAL A 22 15.45 -4.49 6.94
N ASP A 23 16.43 -4.15 6.11
CA ASP A 23 16.31 -4.14 4.66
C ASP A 23 17.21 -5.21 4.05
N LEU A 24 16.66 -6.00 3.13
CA LEU A 24 17.36 -7.07 2.41
C LEU A 24 17.32 -6.77 0.92
N ASN A 25 18.46 -6.36 0.34
CA ASN A 25 18.47 -5.85 -1.03
C ASN A 25 19.73 -6.25 -1.83
N PRO A 26 19.61 -7.04 -2.92
CA PRO A 26 18.47 -7.87 -3.29
C PRO A 26 18.42 -9.18 -2.50
N VAL A 27 17.23 -9.78 -2.45
CA VAL A 27 17.07 -11.21 -2.14
C VAL A 27 17.06 -12.00 -3.46
N ILE A 28 18.08 -12.83 -3.66
CA ILE A 28 18.25 -13.67 -4.84
C ILE A 28 17.66 -15.05 -4.54
N ALA A 29 16.61 -15.42 -5.26
CA ALA A 29 16.03 -16.76 -5.21
C ALA A 29 16.66 -17.68 -6.27
N THR A 30 16.99 -18.90 -5.87
CA THR A 30 17.53 -19.96 -6.74
C THR A 30 16.80 -21.28 -6.45
N PRO A 31 16.95 -22.32 -7.30
CA PRO A 31 16.39 -23.65 -7.00
C PRO A 31 16.85 -24.25 -5.66
N GLY A 32 18.03 -23.84 -5.17
CA GLY A 32 18.59 -24.31 -3.89
C GLY A 32 18.17 -23.49 -2.66
N GLY A 33 17.48 -22.36 -2.82
CA GLY A 33 17.11 -21.51 -1.69
C GLY A 33 17.00 -20.03 -2.04
N ALA A 34 17.07 -19.17 -1.03
CA ALA A 34 17.09 -17.72 -1.22
C ALA A 34 18.18 -17.10 -0.33
N VAL A 35 18.89 -16.11 -0.85
CA VAL A 35 20.02 -15.45 -0.17
C VAL A 35 19.89 -13.93 -0.31
N ALA A 36 20.16 -13.19 0.75
CA ALA A 36 20.30 -11.73 0.68
C ALA A 36 21.73 -11.39 0.27
N ALA A 37 21.91 -10.57 -0.75
CA ALA A 37 23.23 -10.15 -1.21
C ALA A 37 23.81 -9.00 -0.38
N ASP A 38 22.94 -8.12 0.14
CA ASP A 38 23.27 -7.09 1.10
C ASP A 38 22.19 -7.02 2.19
N ILE A 39 22.58 -6.58 3.38
CA ILE A 39 21.71 -6.47 4.54
C ILE A 39 22.02 -5.17 5.27
N ARG A 40 20.99 -4.34 5.47
CA ARG A 40 21.07 -3.17 6.33
C ARG A 40 20.15 -3.33 7.54
N VAL A 41 20.73 -3.16 8.73
CA VAL A 41 19.99 -3.17 9.99
C VAL A 41 20.14 -1.82 10.66
N ILE A 42 19.02 -1.20 11.02
CA ILE A 42 19.00 0.03 11.81
C ILE A 42 18.55 -0.32 13.22
N LEU A 43 19.36 0.07 14.20
CA LEU A 43 19.02 -0.09 15.61
C LEU A 43 18.36 1.19 16.14
N ALA A 44 17.33 1.02 16.97
CA ALA A 44 16.67 2.10 17.66
C ALA A 44 17.59 2.64 18.77
N THR A 45 17.80 3.95 18.81
CA THR A 45 18.51 4.63 19.90
C THR A 45 17.63 4.85 21.14
N GLU A 46 16.32 4.68 20.99
CA GLU A 46 15.31 4.74 22.04
C GLU A 46 14.46 3.47 21.98
N MET A 47 13.92 3.01 23.12
CA MET A 47 12.99 1.88 23.08
C MET A 47 11.81 2.22 22.16
N PRO A 48 11.47 1.38 21.17
CA PRO A 48 10.32 1.63 20.32
C PRO A 48 9.10 1.81 21.23
N LYS A 49 8.33 2.89 21.04
CA LYS A 49 7.00 2.99 21.64
C LYS A 49 6.27 1.68 21.30
N GLU A 50 5.68 1.01 22.30
CA GLU A 50 4.98 -0.26 22.11
C GLU A 50 4.15 -0.18 20.84
N ARG A 51 4.57 -0.95 19.82
CA ARG A 51 3.80 -1.04 18.58
C ARG A 51 2.49 -1.69 18.97
N ARG A 52 1.37 -0.98 18.79
CA ARG A 52 0.04 -1.52 19.06
C ARG A 52 -0.07 -2.88 18.38
N GLN A 53 -0.19 -3.93 19.17
CA GLN A 53 -0.46 -5.26 18.64
C GLN A 53 -1.91 -5.29 18.19
N TYR A 54 -2.12 -5.55 16.90
CA TYR A 54 -3.46 -5.71 16.35
C TYR A 54 -3.88 -7.17 16.51
N THR A 55 -5.12 -7.36 16.96
CA THR A 55 -5.77 -8.67 16.88
C THR A 55 -5.91 -9.12 15.44
N ARG A 56 -6.02 -10.43 15.21
CA ARG A 56 -6.25 -10.99 13.88
C ARG A 56 -7.50 -10.38 13.23
N GLU A 57 -8.54 -10.14 14.03
CA GLU A 57 -9.79 -9.52 13.62
C GLU A 57 -9.59 -8.07 13.14
N GLU A 58 -8.78 -7.27 13.86
CA GLU A 58 -8.45 -5.89 13.46
C GLU A 58 -7.63 -5.85 12.15
N ILE A 59 -6.67 -6.77 12.00
CA ILE A 59 -5.86 -6.87 10.77
C ILE A 59 -6.78 -7.21 9.59
N LEU A 60 -7.63 -8.24 9.74
CA LEU A 60 -8.55 -8.65 8.67
C LEU A 60 -9.56 -7.57 8.33
N ALA A 61 -10.09 -6.86 9.33
CA ALA A 61 -11.01 -5.73 9.11
C ALA A 61 -10.33 -4.59 8.32
N SER A 62 -9.08 -4.27 8.66
CA SER A 62 -8.30 -3.24 7.97
C SER A 62 -7.93 -3.65 6.55
N MET A 63 -7.47 -4.89 6.36
CA MET A 63 -7.11 -5.43 5.05
C MET A 63 -8.32 -5.53 4.11
N ARG A 64 -9.49 -5.93 4.61
CA ARG A 64 -10.72 -5.93 3.80
C ARG A 64 -11.06 -4.54 3.29
N ARG A 65 -10.93 -3.51 4.12
CA ARG A 65 -11.19 -2.11 3.69
C ARG A 65 -10.21 -1.63 2.62
N LEU A 66 -8.94 -2.07 2.69
CA LEU A 66 -7.90 -1.69 1.74
C LEU A 66 -8.00 -2.48 0.42
N MET A 67 -8.24 -3.79 0.50
CA MET A 67 -8.17 -4.71 -0.65
C MET A 67 -9.53 -4.89 -1.35
N GLN A 68 -10.64 -4.67 -0.64
CA GLN A 68 -12.00 -4.78 -1.17
C GLN A 68 -12.82 -3.52 -0.83
N PRO A 69 -12.37 -2.32 -1.22
CA PRO A 69 -13.10 -1.10 -0.95
C PRO A 69 -14.42 -1.07 -1.74
N ARG A 70 -15.47 -0.51 -1.13
CA ARG A 70 -16.74 -0.23 -1.82
C ARG A 70 -16.63 0.94 -2.79
N SER A 71 -15.72 1.88 -2.51
CA SER A 71 -15.45 3.06 -3.32
C SER A 71 -14.02 3.55 -3.14
N VAL A 72 -13.47 4.21 -4.17
CA VAL A 72 -12.14 4.81 -4.18
C VAL A 72 -12.23 6.24 -4.70
N ALA A 73 -11.66 7.19 -3.96
CA ALA A 73 -11.45 8.55 -4.44
C ALA A 73 -10.01 8.73 -4.97
N VAL A 74 -9.86 9.31 -6.16
CA VAL A 74 -8.54 9.55 -6.77
C VAL A 74 -8.23 11.04 -6.72
N ILE A 75 -7.41 11.43 -5.73
CA ILE A 75 -6.96 12.81 -5.55
C ILE A 75 -5.88 13.14 -6.59
N GLY A 76 -6.09 14.21 -7.35
CA GLY A 76 -5.23 14.55 -8.48
C GLY A 76 -5.55 13.75 -9.74
N ALA A 77 -6.77 13.21 -9.83
CA ALA A 77 -7.28 12.61 -11.06
C ALA A 77 -7.16 13.59 -12.24
N SER A 78 -6.94 13.06 -13.44
CA SER A 78 -6.82 13.87 -14.66
C SER A 78 -7.40 13.14 -15.86
N ALA A 79 -8.01 13.87 -16.79
CA ALA A 79 -8.38 13.36 -18.11
C ALA A 79 -7.20 13.42 -19.11
N GLU A 80 -6.20 14.26 -18.86
CA GLU A 80 -5.07 14.46 -19.76
C GLU A 80 -4.12 13.25 -19.76
N PRO A 81 -3.83 12.65 -20.94
CA PRO A 81 -2.82 11.61 -21.09
C PRO A 81 -1.43 12.06 -20.61
N GLY A 82 -0.68 11.11 -20.04
CA GLY A 82 0.68 11.36 -19.53
C GLY A 82 0.75 11.81 -18.06
N LYS A 83 -0.35 12.30 -17.46
CA LYS A 83 -0.40 12.61 -16.03
C LYS A 83 -0.60 11.34 -15.20
N ILE A 84 0.09 11.24 -14.05
CA ILE A 84 -0.02 10.10 -13.12
C ILE A 84 -1.49 9.83 -12.74
N GLY A 85 -2.25 10.87 -12.40
CA GLY A 85 -3.66 10.74 -12.05
C GLY A 85 -4.53 10.17 -13.17
N ASN A 86 -4.17 10.40 -14.44
CA ASN A 86 -4.85 9.80 -15.58
C ASN A 86 -4.52 8.30 -15.71
N SER A 87 -3.27 7.90 -15.47
CA SER A 87 -2.88 6.48 -15.44
C SER A 87 -3.56 5.72 -14.30
N VAL A 88 -3.66 6.30 -13.10
CA VAL A 88 -4.39 5.69 -11.97
C VAL A 88 -5.87 5.52 -12.31
N MET A 89 -6.49 6.56 -12.86
CA MET A 89 -7.89 6.50 -13.28
C MET A 89 -8.14 5.40 -14.32
N ARG A 90 -7.30 5.32 -15.37
CA ARG A 90 -7.40 4.24 -16.37
C ARG A 90 -7.22 2.87 -15.75
N ASN A 91 -6.23 2.67 -14.89
CA ASN A 91 -6.00 1.36 -14.26
C ASN A 91 -7.23 0.89 -13.46
N LEU A 92 -7.93 1.80 -12.77
CA LEU A 92 -9.14 1.46 -12.03
C LEU A 92 -10.32 1.16 -12.98
N VAL A 93 -10.49 1.96 -14.02
CA VAL A 93 -11.60 1.81 -14.98
C VAL A 93 -11.40 0.60 -15.88
N ASP A 94 -10.27 0.53 -16.57
CA ASP A 94 -9.93 -0.55 -17.52
C ASP A 94 -9.65 -1.86 -16.80
N GLY A 95 -9.15 -1.79 -15.56
CA GLY A 95 -8.98 -2.95 -14.67
C GLY A 95 -10.29 -3.48 -14.09
N GLY A 96 -11.43 -2.84 -14.36
CA GLY A 96 -12.75 -3.33 -13.98
C GLY A 96 -13.03 -3.27 -12.49
N PHE A 97 -12.51 -2.27 -11.78
CA PHE A 97 -12.83 -2.08 -10.36
C PHE A 97 -14.36 -1.98 -10.18
N ALA A 98 -14.91 -2.92 -9.39
CA ALA A 98 -16.35 -3.10 -9.26
C ALA A 98 -17.03 -2.08 -8.32
N GLY A 99 -16.25 -1.34 -7.54
CA GLY A 99 -16.76 -0.29 -6.66
C GLY A 99 -16.89 1.07 -7.34
N GLU A 100 -17.35 2.06 -6.58
CA GLU A 100 -17.50 3.42 -7.09
C GLU A 100 -16.14 4.12 -7.22
N ILE A 101 -15.93 4.84 -8.32
CA ILE A 101 -14.70 5.62 -8.56
C ILE A 101 -15.07 7.10 -8.56
N HIS A 102 -14.44 7.86 -7.66
CA HIS A 102 -14.67 9.31 -7.48
C HIS A 102 -13.40 10.10 -7.83
N PRO A 103 -13.31 10.67 -9.05
CA PRO A 103 -12.22 11.59 -9.39
C PRO A 103 -12.29 12.86 -8.54
N VAL A 104 -11.15 13.29 -7.99
CA VAL A 104 -11.05 14.58 -7.27
C VAL A 104 -10.06 15.48 -8.00
N ASN A 105 -10.59 16.56 -8.58
CA ASN A 105 -9.86 17.56 -9.35
C ASN A 105 -10.59 18.93 -9.25
N PRO A 106 -9.94 20.00 -8.77
CA PRO A 106 -10.57 21.32 -8.63
C PRO A 106 -11.04 21.98 -9.94
N LYS A 107 -10.49 21.56 -11.08
CA LYS A 107 -10.62 22.22 -12.38
C LYS A 107 -11.55 21.48 -13.36
N SER A 108 -11.73 20.18 -13.18
CA SER A 108 -12.50 19.33 -14.09
C SER A 108 -13.82 18.95 -13.44
N ASP A 109 -14.92 19.03 -14.20
CA ASP A 109 -16.24 18.57 -13.77
C ASP A 109 -16.49 17.10 -14.12
N ASP A 110 -15.75 16.54 -15.08
CA ASP A 110 -15.79 15.14 -15.50
C ASP A 110 -14.38 14.61 -15.81
N ILE A 111 -14.10 13.36 -15.43
CA ILE A 111 -12.88 12.63 -15.79
C ILE A 111 -13.26 11.19 -16.17
N LEU A 112 -13.03 10.82 -17.44
CA LEU A 112 -13.33 9.50 -18.01
C LEU A 112 -14.82 9.11 -17.87
N GLY A 113 -15.74 10.07 -18.07
CA GLY A 113 -17.19 9.83 -18.00
C GLY A 113 -17.70 9.66 -16.57
N ARG A 114 -16.94 10.13 -15.58
CA ARG A 114 -17.29 10.12 -14.16
C ARG A 114 -17.24 11.54 -13.63
N LYS A 115 -18.29 11.92 -12.89
CA LYS A 115 -18.39 13.20 -12.18
C LYS A 115 -17.16 13.41 -11.29
N ALA A 116 -16.43 14.49 -11.54
CA ALA A 116 -15.31 14.90 -10.72
C ALA A 116 -15.75 15.88 -9.62
N TYR A 117 -15.07 15.79 -8.47
CA TYR A 117 -15.33 16.61 -7.29
C TYR A 117 -14.17 17.56 -7.05
N LYS A 118 -14.46 18.77 -6.53
CA LYS A 118 -13.41 19.77 -6.28
C LYS A 118 -12.56 19.41 -5.06
N SER A 119 -13.18 18.81 -4.05
CA SER A 119 -12.55 18.30 -2.85
C SER A 119 -13.01 16.87 -2.57
N VAL A 120 -12.17 16.10 -1.87
CA VAL A 120 -12.55 14.78 -1.35
C VAL A 120 -13.73 14.87 -0.37
N THR A 121 -13.88 16.01 0.32
CA THR A 121 -15.01 16.28 1.22
C THR A 121 -16.34 16.44 0.50
N ASP A 122 -16.33 16.65 -0.82
CA ASP A 122 -17.54 16.79 -1.63
C ASP A 122 -18.03 15.43 -2.16
N VAL A 123 -17.22 14.37 -1.98
CA VAL A 123 -17.54 13.01 -2.40
C VAL A 123 -18.57 12.41 -1.43
N PRO A 124 -19.68 11.82 -1.92
CA PRO A 124 -20.69 11.23 -1.05
C PRO A 124 -20.21 9.92 -0.40
N GLY A 125 -20.38 9.80 0.92
CA GLY A 125 -20.07 8.60 1.72
C GLY A 125 -19.26 8.90 2.96
#